data_AF-A0A7J3VRC9-F1
#
_entry.id   AF-A0A7J3VRC9-F1
#
_cell.length_a   1.000
_cell.length_b   1.000
_cell.length_c   1.000
_cell.angle_alpha   90.00
_cell.angle_beta   90.00
_cell.angle_gamma   90.00
#
_symmetry.space_group_name_H-M   'P 1'
#
loop_
_entity.id
_entity.type
_entity.pdbx_description
1 polymer ?
#
loop_
_entity_poly.entity_id
_entity_poly.type
_entity_poly.pdbx_seq_one_letter_code
_entity_poly.pdbx_strand_id
1 'polypeptide(L)'
;MKTTIVVLSAAVLAFGLAAAFPQPYRWGVQEAWRMFPTQPPFMGMHGGMMSQCPTFGWIGGSSTPTGQRLTIQRATDLLQTYVSRLGGDLKLHEVMEFQRNFYAVVVERDTGVGAFELLVNPYTGYVYPEPGPNMMWNTKYAMMAWYNTPTANMPVSPEQAKEIALNYLSNRFGGNVEVEHPTAFYGYYTMDYKLGGRVHGMLSVNGFNGQVWYHSWHGQFVQEIEMEE
;
A
#
# COMPACT_ATOMS: atom_id res chain seq x y z
N MET A 1 -75.12 -28.78 30.71
CA MET A 1 -74.31 -29.23 29.56
C MET A 1 -72.87 -28.85 29.82
N LYS A 2 -71.94 -29.81 29.72
CA LYS A 2 -70.50 -29.60 29.99
C LYS A 2 -69.86 -28.92 28.78
N THR A 3 -69.26 -27.75 28.95
CA THR A 3 -68.52 -27.05 27.90
C THR A 3 -67.07 -27.49 27.96
N THR A 4 -66.64 -28.24 26.95
CA THR A 4 -65.26 -28.67 26.73
C THR A 4 -64.43 -27.48 26.23
N ILE A 5 -63.33 -27.16 26.93
CA ILE A 5 -62.32 -26.21 26.45
C ILE A 5 -61.36 -26.97 25.53
N VAL A 6 -61.30 -26.56 24.26
CA VAL A 6 -60.28 -27.00 23.32
C VAL A 6 -59.11 -26.03 23.42
N VAL A 7 -57.95 -26.52 23.86
CA VAL A 7 -56.69 -25.77 23.81
C VAL A 7 -56.07 -25.99 22.43
N LEU A 8 -56.02 -24.93 21.62
CA LEU A 8 -55.28 -24.90 20.36
C LEU A 8 -53.81 -24.55 20.65
N SER A 9 -52.95 -25.56 20.56
CA SER A 9 -51.50 -25.40 20.63
C SER A 9 -51.00 -24.77 19.33
N ALA A 10 -50.65 -23.48 19.35
CA ALA A 10 -49.95 -22.83 18.25
C ALA A 10 -48.46 -23.16 18.33
N ALA A 11 -47.99 -24.05 17.44
CA ALA A 11 -46.56 -24.28 17.24
C ALA A 11 -45.96 -23.09 16.49
N VAL A 12 -45.15 -22.28 17.17
CA VAL A 12 -44.32 -21.24 16.54
C VAL A 12 -43.10 -21.92 15.94
N LEU A 13 -43.13 -22.15 14.62
CA LEU A 13 -41.95 -22.48 13.83
C LEU A 13 -41.14 -21.19 13.63
N ALA A 14 -40.14 -20.98 14.49
CA ALA A 14 -39.12 -19.96 14.27
C ALA A 14 -38.16 -20.44 13.18
N PHE A 15 -38.45 -20.10 11.92
CA PHE A 15 -37.43 -20.14 10.86
C PHE A 15 -36.46 -18.99 11.09
N GLY A 16 -35.28 -19.30 11.63
CA GLY A 16 -34.14 -18.40 11.65
C GLY A 16 -33.67 -18.14 10.22
N LEU A 17 -34.17 -17.07 9.60
CA LEU A 17 -33.52 -16.44 8.45
C LEU A 17 -32.22 -15.82 8.96
N ALA A 18 -31.13 -16.59 8.92
CA ALA A 18 -29.80 -16.02 8.92
C ALA A 18 -29.69 -15.19 7.63
N ALA A 19 -29.93 -13.89 7.74
CA ALA A 19 -29.52 -12.95 6.70
C ALA A 19 -28.00 -13.09 6.58
N ALA A 20 -27.55 -13.80 5.53
CA ALA A 20 -26.17 -13.81 5.13
C ALA A 20 -25.84 -12.39 4.67
N PHE A 21 -25.41 -11.54 5.60
CA PHE A 21 -24.77 -10.29 5.23
C PHE A 21 -23.56 -10.68 4.38
N PRO A 22 -23.49 -10.24 3.11
CA PRO A 22 -22.29 -10.47 2.31
C PRO A 22 -21.14 -9.87 3.11
N GLN A 23 -20.21 -10.73 3.54
CA GLN A 23 -18.98 -10.25 4.15
C GLN A 23 -18.37 -9.30 3.12
N PRO A 24 -18.11 -8.01 3.44
CA PRO A 24 -17.45 -7.12 2.50
C PRO A 24 -16.18 -7.83 2.04
N TYR A 25 -15.96 -7.88 0.73
CA TYR A 25 -14.83 -8.58 0.12
C TYR A 25 -13.55 -8.22 0.87
N ARG A 26 -13.13 -9.11 1.78
CA ARG A 26 -11.85 -9.01 2.45
C ARG A 26 -10.89 -9.45 1.36
N TRP A 27 -10.11 -8.53 0.81
CA TRP A 27 -9.04 -8.90 -0.10
C TRP A 27 -8.28 -10.04 0.54
N GLY A 28 -8.40 -11.21 -0.08
CA GLY A 28 -8.21 -12.44 0.65
C GLY A 28 -6.75 -12.61 1.00
N VAL A 29 -6.55 -13.36 2.07
CA VAL A 29 -5.26 -13.96 2.42
C VAL A 29 -4.52 -14.43 1.17
N GLN A 30 -5.22 -15.11 0.27
CA GLN A 30 -4.63 -15.70 -0.94
C GLN A 30 -4.09 -14.65 -1.92
N GLU A 31 -4.75 -13.51 -2.06
CA GLU A 31 -4.34 -12.39 -2.91
C GLU A 31 -3.14 -11.65 -2.32
N ALA A 32 -3.14 -11.40 -1.01
CA ALA A 32 -1.94 -10.92 -0.31
C ALA A 32 -0.77 -11.91 -0.46
N TRP A 33 -1.03 -13.22 -0.38
CA TRP A 33 -0.02 -14.25 -0.63
C TRP A 33 0.51 -14.27 -2.07
N ARG A 34 -0.29 -13.89 -3.07
CA ARG A 34 0.17 -13.74 -4.46
C ARG A 34 1.10 -12.55 -4.63
N MET A 35 0.90 -11.48 -3.86
CA MET A 35 1.80 -10.33 -3.83
C MET A 35 3.07 -10.57 -3.01
N PHE A 36 2.94 -11.27 -1.89
CA PHE A 36 4.01 -11.56 -0.94
C PHE A 36 4.24 -13.08 -0.83
N PRO A 37 4.58 -13.78 -1.93
CA PRO A 37 4.83 -15.21 -1.87
C PRO A 37 6.01 -15.42 -0.92
N THR A 38 5.79 -16.11 0.20
CA THR A 38 6.82 -16.30 1.21
C THR A 38 8.06 -16.96 0.60
N GLN A 39 9.07 -16.17 0.29
CA GLN A 39 10.44 -16.61 0.33
C GLN A 39 10.99 -16.10 1.66
N PRO A 40 11.17 -16.98 2.67
CA PRO A 40 11.70 -16.52 3.95
C PRO A 40 13.16 -16.13 3.76
N PRO A 41 13.55 -14.96 4.28
CA PRO A 41 14.51 -15.01 5.37
C PRO A 41 14.13 -13.99 6.45
N PHE A 42 12.91 -14.07 6.99
CA PHE A 42 12.48 -13.16 8.07
C PHE A 42 12.39 -13.81 9.46
N MET A 43 12.67 -15.11 9.58
CA MET A 43 12.97 -15.73 10.88
C MET A 43 14.44 -15.51 11.23
N GLY A 44 14.76 -14.30 11.68
CA GLY A 44 16.08 -14.04 12.28
C GLY A 44 16.51 -12.59 12.25
N MET A 45 15.89 -11.72 13.04
CA MET A 45 16.61 -10.54 13.52
C MET A 45 16.11 -10.11 14.89
N HIS A 46 16.90 -10.49 15.90
CA HIS A 46 16.91 -9.83 17.20
C HIS A 46 17.30 -8.36 17.02
N GLY A 47 16.85 -7.53 17.95
CA GLY A 47 16.79 -6.08 17.82
C GLY A 47 18.12 -5.36 17.59
N GLY A 48 18.00 -4.15 17.04
CA GLY A 48 19.08 -3.17 16.94
C GLY A 48 19.16 -2.51 15.56
N MET A 49 19.01 -1.18 15.52
CA MET A 49 19.36 -0.28 14.40
C MET A 49 18.51 -0.40 13.11
N MET A 50 17.25 0.01 13.22
CA MET A 50 16.29 0.21 12.10
C MET A 50 16.52 1.54 11.35
N SER A 51 17.70 1.77 10.77
CA SER A 51 17.94 3.00 9.97
C SER A 51 18.68 2.79 8.65
N GLN A 52 19.02 1.53 8.32
CA GLN A 52 19.67 1.17 7.08
C GLN A 52 19.11 -0.20 6.71
N CYS A 53 18.12 -0.29 5.80
CA CYS A 53 17.61 -1.56 5.31
C CYS A 53 18.76 -2.33 4.61
N PRO A 54 19.36 -3.39 5.21
CA PRO A 54 20.49 -4.09 4.62
C PRO A 54 20.04 -5.20 3.66
N THR A 55 18.75 -5.31 3.34
CA THR A 55 18.17 -6.43 2.58
C THR A 55 17.74 -6.08 1.15
N PHE A 56 18.17 -4.94 0.61
CA PHE A 56 17.84 -4.54 -0.77
C PHE A 56 18.57 -5.35 -1.86
N GLY A 57 19.59 -6.14 -1.48
CA GLY A 57 20.35 -6.96 -2.44
C GLY A 57 19.61 -8.19 -2.97
N TRP A 58 18.45 -8.56 -2.42
CA TRP A 58 17.81 -9.85 -2.72
C TRP A 58 16.38 -9.79 -3.29
N ILE A 59 15.65 -8.69 -3.14
CA ILE A 59 14.25 -8.58 -3.64
C ILE A 59 14.21 -8.08 -5.10
N GLY A 60 15.26 -7.40 -5.56
CA GLY A 60 15.32 -6.78 -6.89
C GLY A 60 16.00 -7.60 -7.98
N GLY A 61 16.48 -8.81 -7.68
CA GLY A 61 17.25 -9.65 -8.60
C GLY A 61 18.50 -8.95 -9.14
N SER A 62 19.67 -9.37 -8.69
CA SER A 62 20.98 -8.95 -9.22
C SER A 62 21.13 -9.39 -10.68
N SER A 63 20.37 -8.76 -11.57
CA SER A 63 20.56 -8.81 -13.01
C SER A 63 21.45 -7.63 -13.34
N THR A 64 22.66 -7.95 -13.79
CA THR A 64 23.60 -6.99 -14.36
C THR A 64 22.82 -6.12 -15.36
N PRO A 65 22.95 -4.77 -15.33
CA PRO A 65 22.23 -3.89 -16.25
C PRO A 65 22.81 -4.05 -17.67
N THR A 66 22.39 -5.11 -18.36
CA THR A 66 22.84 -5.47 -19.70
C THR A 66 21.73 -5.34 -20.74
N GLY A 67 20.54 -4.90 -20.32
CA GLY A 67 19.39 -4.63 -21.19
C GLY A 67 19.12 -3.13 -21.36
N GLN A 68 18.42 -2.77 -22.44
CA GLN A 68 17.89 -1.43 -22.60
C GLN A 68 16.88 -1.14 -21.46
N ARG A 69 17.02 0.02 -20.82
CA ARG A 69 16.06 0.50 -19.83
C ARG A 69 14.68 0.65 -20.49
N LEU A 70 13.63 0.17 -19.81
CA LEU A 70 12.25 0.36 -20.23
C LEU A 70 11.87 1.85 -20.22
N THR A 71 10.86 2.22 -21.01
CA THR A 71 10.22 3.53 -20.90
C THR A 71 9.15 3.51 -19.81
N ILE A 72 8.79 4.69 -19.30
CA ILE A 72 7.68 4.82 -18.35
C ILE A 72 6.36 4.28 -18.94
N GLN A 73 6.09 4.47 -20.24
CA GLN A 73 4.89 3.92 -20.89
C GLN A 73 4.89 2.39 -20.83
N ARG A 74 6.03 1.75 -21.09
CA ARG A 74 6.13 0.29 -21.02
C ARG A 74 5.98 -0.22 -19.59
N ALA A 75 6.49 0.51 -18.60
CA ALA A 75 6.27 0.18 -17.19
C ALA A 75 4.79 0.32 -16.80
N THR A 76 4.11 1.37 -17.26
CA THR A 76 2.66 1.57 -17.07
C THR A 76 1.85 0.42 -17.65
N ASP A 77 2.14 -0.05 -18.86
CA ASP A 77 1.46 -1.21 -19.46
C ASP A 77 1.60 -2.49 -18.60
N LEU A 78 2.81 -2.72 -18.07
CA LEU A 78 3.10 -3.87 -17.20
C LEU A 78 2.34 -3.78 -15.88
N LEU A 79 2.28 -2.58 -15.28
CA LEU A 79 1.53 -2.30 -14.06
C LEU A 79 0.02 -2.46 -14.26
N GLN A 80 -0.53 -1.91 -15.35
CA GLN A 80 -1.95 -2.09 -15.70
C GLN A 80 -2.27 -3.59 -15.86
N THR A 81 -1.44 -4.32 -16.60
CA THR A 81 -1.59 -5.77 -16.76
C THR A 81 -1.52 -6.51 -15.42
N TYR A 82 -0.60 -6.11 -14.54
CA TYR A 82 -0.46 -6.69 -13.21
C TYR A 82 -1.72 -6.44 -12.36
N VAL A 83 -2.17 -5.19 -12.27
CA VAL A 83 -3.35 -4.78 -11.49
C VAL A 83 -4.61 -5.47 -12.00
N SER A 84 -4.83 -5.54 -13.31
CA SER A 84 -6.00 -6.24 -13.88
C SER A 84 -6.05 -7.73 -13.54
N ARG A 85 -4.89 -8.38 -13.31
CA ARG A 85 -4.83 -9.81 -12.94
C ARG A 85 -5.11 -10.08 -11.47
N LEU A 86 -4.93 -9.09 -10.59
CA LEU A 86 -5.25 -9.22 -9.17
C LEU A 86 -6.76 -9.33 -8.95
N GLY A 87 -7.55 -8.72 -9.84
CA GLY A 87 -8.99 -8.55 -9.64
C GLY A 87 -9.30 -7.53 -8.54
N GLY A 88 -10.57 -7.48 -8.14
CA GLY A 88 -11.06 -6.50 -7.18
C GLY A 88 -11.28 -5.12 -7.80
N ASP A 89 -11.78 -4.19 -6.98
CA ASP A 89 -12.08 -2.83 -7.38
C ASP A 89 -10.84 -1.93 -7.26
N LEU A 90 -9.82 -2.20 -8.09
CA LEU A 90 -8.51 -1.53 -8.04
C LEU A 90 -8.20 -0.78 -9.34
N LYS A 91 -7.49 0.34 -9.21
CA LYS A 91 -6.94 1.12 -10.33
C LYS A 91 -5.55 1.64 -10.06
N LEU A 92 -4.77 1.74 -11.14
CA LEU A 92 -3.52 2.50 -11.14
C LEU A 92 -3.87 3.98 -10.99
N HIS A 93 -3.19 4.68 -10.08
CA HIS A 93 -3.43 6.11 -9.82
C HIS A 93 -2.29 6.97 -10.35
N GLU A 94 -1.05 6.52 -10.15
CA GLU A 94 0.14 7.25 -10.52
C GLU A 94 1.27 6.28 -10.86
N VAL A 95 2.13 6.67 -11.80
CA VAL A 95 3.40 6.01 -12.09
C VAL A 95 4.51 7.04 -12.11
N MET A 96 5.56 6.81 -11.33
CA MET A 96 6.76 7.64 -11.34
C MET A 96 7.96 6.86 -11.84
N GLU A 97 8.83 7.52 -12.60
CA GLU A 97 10.13 7.01 -12.98
C GLU A 97 11.21 7.60 -12.07
N PHE A 98 11.95 6.72 -11.42
CA PHE A 98 13.17 7.04 -10.71
C PHE A 98 14.38 6.33 -11.33
N GLN A 99 15.58 6.81 -11.02
CA GLN A 99 16.83 6.26 -11.52
C GLN A 99 16.92 4.73 -11.38
N ARG A 100 16.43 4.15 -10.27
CA ARG A 100 16.62 2.73 -9.96
C ARG A 100 15.39 1.87 -10.20
N ASN A 101 14.19 2.44 -10.30
CA ASN A 101 12.94 1.71 -10.49
C ASN A 101 11.85 2.61 -11.07
N PHE A 102 10.78 1.99 -11.56
CA PHE A 102 9.48 2.66 -11.66
C PHE A 102 8.71 2.39 -10.38
N TYR A 103 7.99 3.40 -9.91
CA TYR A 103 7.10 3.35 -8.75
C TYR A 103 5.66 3.50 -9.23
N ALA A 104 4.71 2.92 -8.51
CA ALA A 104 3.31 3.12 -8.78
C ALA A 104 2.44 3.02 -7.54
N VAL A 105 1.42 3.88 -7.50
CA VAL A 105 0.31 3.82 -6.54
C VAL A 105 -0.86 3.08 -7.17
N VAL A 106 -1.41 2.12 -6.43
CA VAL A 106 -2.69 1.48 -6.74
C VAL A 106 -3.70 1.87 -5.68
N VAL A 107 -4.87 2.35 -6.10
CA VAL A 107 -5.97 2.77 -5.21
C VAL A 107 -7.20 1.90 -5.43
N GLU A 108 -8.09 1.87 -4.44
CA GLU A 108 -9.47 1.41 -4.62
C GLU A 108 -10.25 2.39 -5.49
N ARG A 109 -11.10 1.90 -6.42
CA ARG A 109 -11.86 2.81 -7.29
C ARG A 109 -12.94 3.55 -6.51
N ASP A 110 -13.68 2.84 -5.65
CA ASP A 110 -14.81 3.41 -4.92
C ASP A 110 -14.42 4.42 -3.83
N THR A 111 -13.26 4.23 -3.19
CA THR A 111 -12.85 5.05 -2.03
C THR A 111 -11.70 6.00 -2.33
N GLY A 112 -10.91 5.74 -3.39
CA GLY A 112 -9.68 6.47 -3.68
C GLY A 112 -8.55 6.19 -2.67
N VAL A 113 -8.75 5.33 -1.67
CA VAL A 113 -7.71 4.99 -0.69
C VAL A 113 -6.64 4.15 -1.36
N GLY A 114 -5.38 4.48 -1.08
CA GLY A 114 -4.22 3.69 -1.46
C GLY A 114 -4.35 2.25 -0.99
N ALA A 115 -4.47 1.34 -1.95
CA ALA A 115 -4.50 -0.09 -1.69
C ALA A 115 -3.08 -0.56 -1.36
N PHE A 116 -2.12 -0.36 -2.27
CA PHE A 116 -0.73 -0.75 -2.11
C PHE A 116 0.16 -0.05 -3.15
N GLU A 117 1.47 -0.16 -2.94
CA GLU A 117 2.50 0.42 -3.79
C GLU A 117 3.31 -0.67 -4.49
N LEU A 118 3.69 -0.43 -5.75
CA LEU A 118 4.44 -1.36 -6.59
C LEU A 118 5.70 -0.71 -7.13
N LEU A 119 6.73 -1.54 -7.31
CA LEU A 119 7.95 -1.22 -8.03
C LEU A 119 8.08 -2.08 -9.29
N VAL A 120 8.69 -1.52 -10.33
CA VAL A 120 9.08 -2.25 -11.53
C VAL A 120 10.59 -2.15 -11.71
N ASN A 121 11.27 -3.30 -11.86
CA ASN A 121 12.67 -3.33 -12.25
C ASN A 121 12.81 -2.74 -13.67
N PRO A 122 13.64 -1.71 -13.87
CA PRO A 122 13.63 -0.94 -15.11
C PRO A 122 14.31 -1.64 -16.29
N TYR A 123 14.93 -2.81 -16.07
CA TYR A 123 15.59 -3.60 -17.11
C TYR A 123 14.86 -4.90 -17.40
N THR A 124 14.29 -5.55 -16.37
CA THR A 124 13.60 -6.84 -16.53
C THR A 124 12.08 -6.71 -16.66
N GLY A 125 11.50 -5.58 -16.26
CA GLY A 125 10.05 -5.40 -16.19
C GLY A 125 9.38 -6.20 -15.06
N TYR A 126 10.17 -6.77 -14.14
CA TYR A 126 9.63 -7.50 -13.00
C TYR A 126 8.89 -6.54 -12.05
N VAL A 127 7.62 -6.82 -11.80
CA VAL A 127 6.75 -6.04 -10.90
C VAL A 127 6.73 -6.71 -9.53
N TYR A 128 6.98 -5.93 -8.47
CA TYR A 128 7.03 -6.42 -7.09
C TYR A 128 6.53 -5.34 -6.12
N PRO A 129 6.06 -5.70 -4.92
CA PRO A 129 5.61 -4.72 -3.94
C PRO A 129 6.73 -3.77 -3.48
N GLU A 130 6.37 -2.52 -3.20
CA GLU A 130 7.27 -1.59 -2.53
C GLU A 130 7.66 -2.13 -1.15
N PRO A 131 8.96 -2.18 -0.81
CA PRO A 131 9.39 -2.54 0.54
C PRO A 131 9.10 -1.41 1.54
N GLY A 132 8.98 -1.78 2.82
CA GLY A 132 8.79 -0.81 3.91
C GLY A 132 7.31 -0.64 4.27
N PRO A 133 6.78 0.59 4.36
CA PRO A 133 5.41 0.89 4.82
C PRO A 133 4.33 0.04 4.16
N ASN A 134 4.41 -0.12 2.83
CA ASN A 134 3.51 -0.95 2.06
C ASN A 134 3.44 -2.41 2.54
N MET A 135 4.56 -3.01 2.97
CA MET A 135 4.57 -4.38 3.50
C MET A 135 4.36 -4.44 5.02
N MET A 136 4.85 -3.43 5.75
CA MET A 136 5.00 -3.45 7.21
C MET A 136 3.90 -2.73 7.97
N TRP A 137 3.25 -1.75 7.36
CA TRP A 137 2.23 -0.90 7.99
C TRP A 137 0.85 -1.04 7.34
N ASN A 138 0.76 -1.63 6.14
CA ASN A 138 -0.51 -1.79 5.44
C ASN A 138 -1.44 -2.82 6.10
N THR A 139 -2.49 -2.32 6.74
CA THR A 139 -3.46 -3.09 7.55
C THR A 139 -4.55 -3.78 6.72
N LYS A 140 -4.59 -3.59 5.39
CA LYS A 140 -5.58 -4.26 4.51
C LYS A 140 -4.94 -5.10 3.43
N TYR A 141 -3.92 -4.57 2.80
CA TYR A 141 -3.30 -5.13 1.61
C TYR A 141 -1.88 -5.69 1.86
N ALA A 142 -1.51 -5.98 3.11
CA ALA A 142 -0.25 -6.68 3.40
C ALA A 142 -0.35 -7.59 4.62
N MET A 143 0.80 -8.07 5.11
CA MET A 143 0.88 -9.01 6.24
C MET A 143 0.17 -8.51 7.50
N MET A 144 0.10 -7.19 7.72
CA MET A 144 -0.59 -6.62 8.89
C MET A 144 -2.11 -6.80 8.85
N ALA A 145 -2.69 -7.13 7.69
CA ALA A 145 -4.12 -7.48 7.57
C ALA A 145 -4.51 -8.73 8.38
N TRP A 146 -3.54 -9.57 8.77
CA TRP A 146 -3.80 -10.72 9.63
C TRP A 146 -4.07 -10.35 11.08
N TYR A 147 -3.48 -9.23 11.52
CA TYR A 147 -3.43 -8.85 12.94
C TYR A 147 -4.30 -7.64 13.25
N ASN A 148 -4.78 -6.94 12.23
CA ASN A 148 -5.47 -5.67 12.38
C ASN A 148 -6.78 -5.66 11.60
N THR A 149 -7.73 -4.88 12.09
CA THR A 149 -8.88 -4.47 11.28
C THR A 149 -8.40 -3.39 10.30
N PRO A 150 -8.63 -3.55 8.99
CA PRO A 150 -8.33 -2.53 8.00
C PRO A 150 -8.91 -1.16 8.37
N THR A 151 -8.08 -0.12 8.41
CA THR A 151 -8.56 1.26 8.52
C THR A 151 -7.65 2.26 7.81
N ALA A 152 -8.27 3.19 7.09
CA ALA A 152 -7.64 4.42 6.59
C ALA A 152 -8.02 5.64 7.44
N ASN A 153 -8.97 5.49 8.38
CA ASN A 153 -9.23 6.48 9.41
C ASN A 153 -8.23 6.27 10.55
N MET A 154 -7.28 7.19 10.67
CA MET A 154 -6.09 7.07 11.50
C MET A 154 -6.00 8.27 12.46
N PRO A 155 -5.42 8.10 13.66
CA PRO A 155 -5.35 9.18 14.64
C PRO A 155 -4.40 10.32 14.23
N VAL A 156 -3.38 10.04 13.44
CA VAL A 156 -2.60 11.08 12.75
C VAL A 156 -3.39 11.49 11.52
N SER A 157 -3.77 12.77 11.41
CA SER A 157 -4.46 13.30 10.23
C SER A 157 -3.49 13.47 9.04
N PRO A 158 -4.00 13.62 7.79
CA PRO A 158 -3.16 13.93 6.64
C PRO A 158 -2.31 15.19 6.83
N GLU A 159 -2.89 16.25 7.42
CA GLU A 159 -2.19 17.51 7.69
C GLU A 159 -1.08 17.31 8.71
N GLN A 160 -1.35 16.57 9.79
CA GLN A 160 -0.33 16.22 10.78
C GLN A 160 0.79 15.38 10.16
N ALA A 161 0.46 14.41 9.29
CA ALA A 161 1.45 13.61 8.57
C ALA A 161 2.34 14.48 7.68
N LYS A 162 1.76 15.45 6.95
CA LYS A 162 2.49 16.42 6.15
C LYS A 162 3.43 17.31 6.98
N GLU A 163 2.97 17.78 8.14
CA GLU A 163 3.81 18.55 9.07
C GLU A 163 4.97 17.73 9.63
N ILE A 164 4.72 16.47 10.02
CA ILE A 164 5.74 15.52 10.48
C ILE A 164 6.78 15.30 9.39
N ALA A 165 6.34 15.06 8.15
CA ALA A 165 7.19 14.89 6.99
C ALA A 165 8.06 16.12 6.72
N LEU A 166 7.45 17.31 6.72
CA LEU A 166 8.14 18.57 6.49
C LEU A 166 9.21 18.82 7.56
N ASN A 167 8.89 18.58 8.84
CA ASN A 167 9.85 18.73 9.93
C ASN A 167 11.03 17.75 9.77
N TYR A 168 10.76 16.48 9.47
CA TYR A 168 11.81 15.48 9.24
C TYR A 168 12.73 15.90 8.07
N LEU A 169 12.15 16.32 6.95
CA LEU A 169 12.89 16.70 5.76
C LEU A 169 13.67 18.01 5.95
N SER A 170 13.12 18.99 6.65
CA SER A 170 13.80 20.27 6.92
C SER A 170 15.01 20.12 7.84
N ASN A 171 14.97 19.15 8.77
CA ASN A 171 16.14 18.82 9.58
C ASN A 171 17.21 18.06 8.77
N ARG A 172 16.79 17.32 7.75
CA ARG A 172 17.67 16.51 6.91
C ARG A 172 18.32 17.30 5.79
N PHE A 173 17.55 18.18 5.15
CA PHE A 173 17.95 18.97 4.00
C PHE A 173 17.91 20.43 4.39
N GLY A 174 19.00 21.15 4.13
CA GLY A 174 18.96 22.61 4.17
C GLY A 174 18.21 23.17 2.95
N GLY A 175 17.65 24.37 3.09
CA GLY A 175 16.99 25.09 1.99
C GLY A 175 15.47 24.95 1.98
N ASN A 176 14.86 25.27 0.83
CA ASN A 176 13.41 25.23 0.67
C ASN A 176 12.95 23.79 0.42
N VAL A 177 12.22 23.24 1.39
CA VAL A 177 11.59 21.92 1.36
C VAL A 177 10.09 22.11 1.26
N GLU A 178 9.47 21.44 0.31
CA GLU A 178 8.01 21.39 0.17
C GLU A 178 7.58 19.92 0.20
N VAL A 179 6.47 19.63 0.87
CA VAL A 179 5.86 18.28 0.90
C VAL A 179 4.55 18.37 0.13
N GLU A 180 4.28 17.40 -0.73
CA GLU A 180 3.07 17.34 -1.55
C GLU A 180 1.85 16.88 -0.74
N HIS A 181 0.74 16.60 -1.41
CA HIS A 181 -0.44 16.05 -0.76
C HIS A 181 -0.18 14.61 -0.28
N PRO A 182 -0.62 14.22 0.94
CA PRO A 182 -0.49 12.85 1.40
C PRO A 182 -1.49 11.91 0.73
N THR A 183 -1.00 10.87 0.08
CA THR A 183 -1.83 9.74 -0.33
C THR A 183 -2.07 8.85 0.88
N ALA A 184 -3.34 8.69 1.27
CA ALA A 184 -3.72 7.85 2.39
C ALA A 184 -3.77 6.38 1.98
N PHE A 185 -3.04 5.54 2.70
CA PHE A 185 -3.14 4.08 2.63
C PHE A 185 -3.71 3.53 3.95
N TYR A 186 -4.04 2.25 3.95
CA TYR A 186 -4.52 1.57 5.15
C TYR A 186 -3.42 1.44 6.22
N GLY A 187 -3.24 2.46 7.07
CA GLY A 187 -2.32 2.46 8.21
C GLY A 187 -1.12 3.41 8.09
N TYR A 188 -0.97 4.11 6.95
CA TYR A 188 0.10 5.07 6.72
C TYR A 188 -0.26 6.06 5.60
N TYR A 189 0.55 7.10 5.47
CA TYR A 189 0.50 8.06 4.36
C TYR A 189 1.82 8.00 3.59
N THR A 190 1.79 8.14 2.27
CA THR A 190 2.98 8.41 1.44
C THR A 190 2.86 9.81 0.86
N MET A 191 3.96 10.57 0.84
CA MET A 191 4.03 11.89 0.21
C MET A 191 5.33 12.03 -0.57
N ASP A 192 5.24 12.65 -1.73
CA ASP A 192 6.39 13.20 -2.42
C ASP A 192 6.86 14.50 -1.76
N TYR A 193 8.12 14.83 -1.97
CA TYR A 193 8.68 16.10 -1.55
C TYR A 193 9.56 16.73 -2.62
N LYS A 194 9.55 18.05 -2.62
CA LYS A 194 10.35 18.89 -3.51
C LYS A 194 11.47 19.57 -2.75
N LEU A 195 12.62 19.69 -3.42
CA LEU A 195 13.73 20.55 -2.99
C LEU A 195 13.91 21.61 -4.06
N GLY A 196 13.80 22.89 -3.68
CA GLY A 196 13.90 23.99 -4.64
C GLY A 196 12.87 23.92 -5.78
N GLY A 197 11.64 23.48 -5.46
CA GLY A 197 10.52 23.41 -6.42
C GLY A 197 10.54 22.21 -7.38
N ARG A 198 11.46 21.24 -7.21
CA ARG A 198 11.53 20.02 -8.04
C ARG A 198 11.36 18.77 -7.19
N VAL A 199 10.57 17.82 -7.67
CA VAL A 199 10.37 16.51 -7.01
C VAL A 199 11.73 15.85 -6.83
N HIS A 200 12.02 15.44 -5.60
CA HIS A 200 13.31 14.87 -5.21
C HIS A 200 13.17 13.42 -4.74
N GLY A 201 12.06 13.07 -4.11
CA GLY A 201 11.76 11.72 -3.68
C GLY A 201 10.50 11.70 -2.83
N MET A 202 10.36 10.64 -2.04
CA MET A 202 9.17 10.40 -1.21
C MET A 202 9.54 9.85 0.17
N LEU A 203 8.58 9.89 1.08
CA LEU A 203 8.62 9.23 2.37
C LEU A 203 7.21 8.88 2.82
N SER A 204 7.10 7.97 3.79
CA SER A 204 5.83 7.68 4.44
C SER A 204 5.83 8.07 5.91
N VAL A 205 4.64 8.32 6.44
CA VAL A 205 4.38 8.54 7.86
C VAL A 205 3.35 7.51 8.33
N ASN A 206 3.68 6.79 9.40
CA ASN A 206 2.76 5.85 10.02
C ASN A 206 1.57 6.61 10.63
N GLY A 207 0.35 6.22 10.28
CA GLY A 207 -0.84 6.96 10.69
C GLY A 207 -1.24 6.77 12.15
N PHE A 208 -0.60 5.86 12.89
CA PHE A 208 -0.92 5.60 14.30
C PHE A 208 0.04 6.29 15.27
N ASN A 209 1.32 6.35 14.92
CA ASN A 209 2.38 6.82 15.83
C ASN A 209 3.26 7.94 15.25
N GLY A 210 3.00 8.39 14.01
CA GLY A 210 3.75 9.45 13.35
C GLY A 210 5.18 9.07 12.96
N GLN A 211 5.55 7.79 13.02
CA GLN A 211 6.89 7.33 12.64
C GLN A 211 7.13 7.62 11.15
N VAL A 212 8.28 8.24 10.85
CA VAL A 212 8.71 8.52 9.47
C VAL A 212 9.50 7.35 8.90
N TRP A 213 9.19 6.96 7.67
CA TRP A 213 9.98 6.05 6.85
C TRP A 213 10.46 6.76 5.59
N TYR A 214 11.77 6.99 5.47
CA TYR A 214 12.34 7.66 4.30
C TYR A 214 12.69 6.67 3.18
N HIS A 215 12.28 6.97 1.95
CA HIS A 215 12.47 6.06 0.81
C HIS A 215 13.80 6.34 0.10
N SER A 216 14.86 5.67 0.54
CA SER A 216 16.23 5.87 0.02
C SER A 216 16.56 5.04 -1.22
N TRP A 217 15.66 4.16 -1.66
CA TRP A 217 15.95 3.14 -2.66
C TRP A 217 15.67 3.56 -4.11
N HIS A 218 14.85 4.58 -4.36
CA HIS A 218 14.46 4.97 -5.73
C HIS A 218 15.58 5.64 -6.53
N GLY A 219 16.47 6.39 -5.88
CA GLY A 219 17.44 7.24 -6.55
C GLY A 219 16.81 8.56 -7.00
N GLN A 220 17.35 9.19 -8.04
CA GLN A 220 16.85 10.48 -8.54
C GLN A 220 15.52 10.35 -9.27
N PHE A 221 14.61 11.30 -9.07
CA PHE A 221 13.38 11.43 -9.85
C PHE A 221 13.68 11.77 -11.33
N VAL A 222 12.87 11.26 -12.25
CA VAL A 222 13.00 11.49 -13.70
C VAL A 222 11.74 12.15 -14.26
N GLN A 223 10.58 11.51 -14.10
CA GLN A 223 9.28 11.96 -14.63
C GLN A 223 8.13 11.19 -13.97
N GLU A 224 6.90 11.62 -14.17
CA GLU A 224 5.69 10.94 -13.67
C GLU A 224 4.56 10.97 -14.70
N ILE A 225 3.60 10.05 -14.52
CA ILE A 225 2.32 9.98 -15.22
C ILE A 225 1.24 9.85 -14.16
N GLU A 226 0.39 10.86 -14.04
CA GLU A 226 -0.89 10.74 -13.36
C GLU A 226 -1.88 10.01 -14.26
N MET A 227 -2.63 9.07 -13.69
CA MET A 227 -3.67 8.35 -14.42
C MET A 227 -4.95 9.17 -14.38
N GLU A 228 -5.58 9.38 -15.54
CA GLU A 228 -6.89 10.03 -15.65
C GLU A 228 -7.95 9.26 -14.82
N GLU A 229 -8.84 10.00 -14.14
CA GLU A 229 -9.79 9.45 -13.15
C GLU A 229 -10.82 8.47 -13.71
#